data_AF-A0A0P0CCZ0-F1
#
_entry.id   AF-A0A0P0CCZ0-F1
#
_cell.length_a   1.000
_cell.length_b   1.000
_cell.length_c   1.000
_cell.angle_alpha   90.00
_cell.angle_beta   90.00
_cell.angle_gamma   90.00
#
_symmetry.space_group_name_H-M   'P 1'
#
loop_
_entity.id
_entity.type
_entity.pdbx_description
1 polymer ?
#
loop_
_entity_poly.entity_id
_entity_poly.type
_entity_poly.pdbx_seq_one_letter_code
_entity_poly.pdbx_strand_id
1 'polypeptide(L)'
;MGVVSGLVDFSYSGVGYDFIKSYCIKKKVELVADYPEDKLISTKTIEGLIVLNSIGVEIKGLGYQLGGMDSEGFDIAIEGIPYPFYGEEFPQHLKNYENKDVK
;
A
#
# COMPACT_ATOMS: atom_id res chain seq x y z
N MET A 1 -6.22 -11.38 10.05
CA MET A 1 -6.45 -10.59 8.82
C MET A 1 -5.09 -10.34 8.21
N GLY A 2 -4.92 -10.63 6.91
CA GLY A 2 -3.63 -10.45 6.23
C GLY A 2 -3.34 -8.97 6.03
N VAL A 3 -2.12 -8.55 6.37
CA VAL A 3 -1.59 -7.22 6.05
C VAL A 3 -0.29 -7.42 5.29
N VAL A 4 -0.13 -6.67 4.21
CA VAL A 4 1.12 -6.60 3.42
C VAL A 4 1.47 -5.15 3.23
N SER A 5 2.75 -4.83 3.35
CA SER A 5 3.29 -3.56 2.90
C SER A 5 4.50 -3.78 2.00
N GLY A 6 4.76 -2.81 1.12
CA GLY A 6 5.88 -2.85 0.21
C GLY A 6 5.97 -1.59 -0.64
N LEU A 7 7.12 -1.41 -1.27
CA LEU A 7 7.32 -0.33 -2.24
C LEU A 7 6.40 -0.51 -3.44
N VAL A 8 5.93 0.61 -4.01
CA VAL A 8 5.12 0.62 -5.23
C VAL A 8 5.82 1.31 -6.38
N ASP A 9 5.69 0.70 -7.54
CA ASP A 9 6.03 1.31 -8.82
C ASP A 9 4.75 1.79 -9.50
N PHE A 10 4.74 3.05 -9.96
CA PHE A 10 3.62 3.61 -10.68
C PHE A 10 3.78 3.39 -12.19
N SER A 11 2.71 2.96 -12.86
CA SER A 11 2.68 2.80 -14.32
C SER A 11 2.76 4.13 -15.09
N TYR A 12 2.46 5.24 -14.42
CA TYR A 12 2.50 6.59 -14.99
C TYR A 12 3.65 7.40 -14.36
N SER A 13 4.51 7.98 -15.20
CA SER A 13 5.54 8.91 -14.75
C SER A 13 4.90 10.26 -14.38
N GLY A 14 5.08 10.68 -13.12
CA GLY A 14 4.49 11.91 -12.59
C GLY A 14 3.58 11.70 -11.38
N VAL A 15 3.47 10.46 -10.89
CA VAL A 15 2.92 10.22 -9.56
C VAL A 15 4.00 10.57 -8.52
N GLY A 16 3.71 11.60 -7.74
CA GLY A 16 4.51 12.06 -6.61
C GLY A 16 3.63 12.79 -5.61
N TYR A 17 4.24 13.44 -4.63
CA TYR A 17 3.58 14.14 -3.53
C TYR A 17 2.43 15.05 -4.01
N ASP A 18 2.70 15.94 -4.97
CA ASP A 18 1.70 16.90 -5.46
C ASP A 18 0.50 16.21 -6.12
N PHE A 19 0.76 15.14 -6.87
CA PHE A 19 -0.28 14.34 -7.51
C PHE A 19 -1.15 13.63 -6.47
N ILE A 20 -0.52 12.93 -5.52
CA ILE A 20 -1.20 12.17 -4.48
C ILE A 20 -2.03 13.11 -3.60
N LYS A 21 -1.46 14.25 -3.19
CA LYS A 21 -2.16 15.27 -2.40
C LYS A 21 -3.36 15.83 -3.14
N SER A 22 -3.20 16.21 -4.40
CA SER A 22 -4.29 16.73 -5.24
C SER A 22 -5.39 15.69 -5.44
N TYR A 23 -5.03 14.42 -5.64
CA TYR A 23 -5.96 13.31 -5.74
C TYR A 23 -6.76 13.14 -4.44
N CYS A 24 -6.08 13.13 -3.29
CA CYS A 24 -6.71 12.95 -1.99
C CYS A 24 -7.69 14.09 -1.67
N ILE A 25 -7.31 15.35 -1.93
CA ILE A 25 -8.21 16.51 -1.77
C ILE A 25 -9.46 16.36 -2.65
N LYS A 26 -9.27 16.01 -3.93
CA LYS A 26 -10.37 15.85 -4.89
C LYS A 26 -11.33 14.72 -4.50
N LYS A 27 -10.79 13.63 -3.97
CA LYS A 27 -11.54 12.43 -3.58
C LYS A 27 -11.96 12.41 -2.11
N LYS A 28 -11.61 13.45 -1.34
CA LYS A 28 -11.85 13.55 0.10
C LYS A 28 -11.24 12.36 0.88
N VAL A 29 -10.09 11.88 0.42
CA VAL A 29 -9.28 10.93 1.20
C VAL A 29 -8.58 11.73 2.30
N GLU A 30 -8.73 11.26 3.53
CA GLU A 30 -8.05 11.86 4.68
C GLU A 30 -6.54 11.60 4.63
N LEU A 31 -5.75 12.62 4.96
CA LEU A 31 -4.30 12.52 5.08
C LEU A 31 -3.94 12.23 6.54
N VAL A 32 -3.11 11.21 6.75
CA VAL A 32 -2.54 10.88 8.07
C VAL A 32 -1.30 11.75 8.34
N ALA A 33 -0.54 12.04 7.29
CA ALA A 33 0.62 12.93 7.34
C ALA A 33 0.68 13.79 6.08
N ASP A 34 1.05 15.05 6.25
CA ASP A 34 1.23 16.02 5.17
C ASP A 34 2.37 16.99 5.54
N TYR A 35 3.56 16.74 5.00
CA TYR A 35 4.74 17.58 5.21
C TYR A 35 5.26 18.06 3.84
N PRO A 36 4.82 19.24 3.37
CA PRO A 36 5.20 19.76 2.06
C PRO A 36 6.69 20.02 1.88
N GLU A 37 7.39 20.42 2.95
CA GLU A 37 8.83 20.73 2.95
C GLU A 37 9.67 19.51 2.53
N ASP A 38 9.32 18.34 3.09
CA ASP A 38 9.98 17.05 2.80
C ASP A 38 9.29 16.29 1.65
N LYS A 39 8.21 16.85 1.10
CA LYS A 39 7.29 16.18 0.17
C LYS A 39 6.85 14.80 0.67
N LEU A 40 6.62 14.70 1.98
CA LEU A 40 6.17 13.47 2.64
C LEU A 40 4.65 13.51 2.79
N ILE A 41 4.01 12.41 2.40
CA ILE A 41 2.56 12.24 2.52
C ILE A 41 2.23 10.82 2.99
N SER A 42 1.21 10.71 3.82
CA SER A 42 0.59 9.44 4.17
C SER A 42 -0.93 9.59 4.17
N THR A 43 -1.61 8.56 3.70
CA THR A 43 -3.05 8.59 3.42
C THR A 43 -3.81 7.58 4.29
N LYS A 44 -5.08 7.87 4.57
CA LYS A 44 -6.05 6.83 4.95
C LYS A 44 -6.38 5.97 3.72
N THR A 45 -7.31 5.04 3.90
CA THR A 45 -7.79 4.18 2.82
C THR A 45 -8.24 5.00 1.60
N ILE A 46 -7.57 4.76 0.47
CA ILE A 46 -7.96 5.31 -0.83
C ILE A 46 -8.96 4.36 -1.46
N GLU A 47 -10.24 4.72 -1.44
CA GLU A 47 -11.28 3.95 -2.11
C GLU A 47 -11.05 3.92 -3.64
N GLY A 48 -11.10 2.72 -4.23
CA GLY A 48 -10.93 2.51 -5.67
C GLY A 48 -9.48 2.49 -6.15
N LEU A 49 -8.48 2.48 -5.26
CA LEU A 49 -7.10 2.18 -5.64
C LEU A 49 -6.99 0.68 -6.00
N ILE A 50 -6.45 0.39 -7.18
CA ILE A 50 -6.21 -0.97 -7.66
C ILE A 50 -4.71 -1.24 -7.55
N VAL A 51 -4.35 -2.28 -6.83
CA VAL A 51 -2.95 -2.75 -6.71
C VAL A 51 -2.82 -4.08 -7.43
N LEU A 52 -1.84 -4.19 -8.33
CA LEU A 52 -1.58 -5.39 -9.10
C LEU A 52 -0.23 -5.99 -8.66
N ASN A 53 -0.13 -7.31 -8.63
CA ASN A 53 1.15 -7.99 -8.49
C ASN A 53 1.93 -7.97 -9.83
N SER A 54 3.12 -8.58 -9.84
CA SER A 54 4.03 -8.58 -10.99
C SER A 54 3.47 -9.26 -12.25
N ILE A 55 2.44 -10.10 -12.12
CA ILE A 55 1.77 -10.78 -13.24
C ILE A 55 0.43 -10.14 -13.60
N GLY A 56 0.09 -8.98 -13.01
CA GLY A 56 -1.12 -8.21 -13.32
C GLY A 56 -2.39 -8.69 -12.60
N VAL A 57 -2.27 -9.54 -11.57
CA VAL A 57 -3.39 -9.97 -10.74
C VAL A 57 -3.64 -8.95 -9.63
N GLU A 58 -4.90 -8.56 -9.44
CA GLU A 58 -5.30 -7.64 -8.38
C GLU A 58 -5.13 -8.24 -6.98
N ILE A 59 -4.42 -7.53 -6.12
CA ILE A 59 -4.26 -7.86 -4.71
C ILE A 59 -5.44 -7.26 -3.95
N LYS A 60 -6.46 -8.07 -3.67
CA LYS A 60 -7.69 -7.61 -3.01
C LYS A 60 -7.53 -7.50 -1.50
N GLY A 61 -7.73 -6.29 -0.97
CA GLY A 61 -7.83 -5.98 0.46
C GLY A 61 -9.06 -5.14 0.79
N LEU A 62 -9.25 -4.90 2.10
CA LEU A 62 -10.27 -4.00 2.67
C LEU A 62 -9.78 -2.55 2.77
N GLY A 63 -8.46 -2.34 2.83
CA GLY A 63 -7.85 -1.02 2.95
C GLY A 63 -6.59 -0.90 2.11
N TYR A 64 -6.39 0.26 1.49
CA TYR A 64 -5.21 0.58 0.68
C TYR A 64 -4.71 1.97 1.09
N GLN A 65 -3.53 2.03 1.69
CA GLN A 65 -2.93 3.27 2.16
C GLN A 65 -1.59 3.49 1.49
N LEU A 66 -1.40 4.66 0.89
CA LEU A 66 -0.10 5.10 0.38
C LEU A 66 0.63 5.95 1.42
N GLY A 67 1.93 5.71 1.54
CA GLY A 67 2.87 6.50 2.34
C GLY A 67 4.17 6.72 1.57
N GLY A 68 4.92 7.76 1.93
CA GLY A 68 6.27 7.97 1.41
C GLY A 68 6.56 9.41 1.03
N MET A 69 7.64 9.59 0.28
CA MET A 69 8.16 10.89 -0.15
C MET A 69 8.82 10.81 -1.52
N ASP A 70 8.81 11.92 -2.26
CA ASP A 70 9.38 11.97 -3.63
C ASP A 70 10.85 11.50 -3.70
N SER A 71 11.64 11.75 -2.65
CA SER A 71 13.08 11.41 -2.61
C SER A 71 13.38 9.93 -2.36
N GLU A 72 12.48 9.20 -1.69
CA GLU A 72 12.70 7.80 -1.30
C GLU A 72 11.73 6.83 -2.00
N GLY A 73 10.69 7.37 -2.64
CA GLY A 73 9.61 6.61 -3.23
C GLY A 73 8.43 6.45 -2.27
N PHE A 74 7.47 5.64 -2.71
CA PHE A 74 6.22 5.42 -1.99
C PHE A 74 6.05 3.93 -1.68
N ASP A 75 5.44 3.67 -0.54
CA ASP A 75 4.98 2.36 -0.12
C ASP A 75 3.45 2.29 -0.08
N ILE A 76 2.93 1.08 -0.28
CA ILE A 76 1.52 0.75 -0.06
C ILE A 76 1.43 -0.18 1.14
N ALA A 77 0.44 0.08 1.99
CA ALA A 77 -0.08 -0.91 2.94
C ALA A 77 -1.45 -1.38 2.45
N ILE A 78 -1.63 -2.70 2.40
CA ILE A 78 -2.89 -3.36 2.06
C ILE A 78 -3.37 -4.15 3.26
N GLU A 79 -4.51 -3.77 3.79
CA GLU A 79 -5.12 -4.39 4.96
C GLU A 79 -6.27 -5.31 4.57
N GLY A 80 -6.48 -6.38 5.36
CA GLY A 80 -7.66 -7.22 5.23
C GLY A 80 -7.64 -8.15 4.01
N ILE A 81 -6.46 -8.56 3.54
CA ILE A 81 -6.35 -9.53 2.45
C ILE A 81 -6.96 -10.86 2.90
N PRO A 82 -7.95 -11.42 2.16
CA PRO A 82 -8.66 -12.63 2.56
C PRO A 82 -7.82 -13.89 2.35
N TYR A 83 -8.09 -14.92 3.16
CA TYR A 83 -7.68 -16.28 2.86
C TYR A 83 -8.61 -16.89 1.80
N PRO A 84 -8.13 -17.82 0.94
CA PRO A 84 -6.78 -18.38 0.91
C PRO A 84 -5.73 -17.49 0.21
N PHE A 85 -6.16 -16.47 -0.54
CA PHE A 85 -5.29 -15.65 -1.39
C PHE A 85 -4.06 -15.10 -0.66
N TYR A 86 -4.22 -14.58 0.57
CA TYR A 86 -3.09 -14.10 1.37
C TYR A 86 -1.98 -15.16 1.55
N GLY A 87 -2.35 -16.41 1.78
CA GLY A 87 -1.38 -17.50 1.98
C GLY A 87 -0.72 -17.98 0.70
N GLU A 88 -1.45 -17.94 -0.42
CA GLU A 88 -0.95 -18.34 -1.74
C GLU A 88 0.00 -17.30 -2.32
N GLU A 89 -0.36 -16.02 -2.21
CA GLU A 89 0.41 -14.90 -2.77
C GLU A 89 1.60 -14.51 -1.88
N PHE A 90 1.47 -14.66 -0.55
CA PHE A 90 2.49 -14.25 0.42
C PHE A 90 2.94 -15.40 1.34
N PRO A 91 3.38 -16.56 0.80
CA PRO A 91 3.64 -17.77 1.59
C PRO A 91 4.77 -17.59 2.61
N GLN A 92 5.73 -16.68 2.36
CA GLN A 92 6.79 -16.34 3.31
C GLN A 92 6.26 -15.73 4.62
N HIS A 93 5.11 -15.03 4.57
CA HIS A 93 4.49 -14.46 5.77
C HIS A 93 3.88 -15.54 6.66
N LEU A 94 3.42 -16.65 6.08
CA LEU A 94 2.93 -17.82 6.82
C LEU A 94 4.08 -18.64 7.43
N LYS A 95 5.13 -18.91 6.65
CA LYS A 95 6.30 -19.69 7.13
C LYS A 95 7.01 -19.02 8.31
N ASN A 96 7.07 -17.69 8.32
CA ASN A 96 7.65 -16.93 9.44
C ASN A 96 6.76 -16.93 10.70
N TYR A 97 5.48 -17.27 10.57
CA TYR A 97 4.57 -17.45 11.70
C TYR A 97 4.72 -18.87 12.28
N GLU A 98 4.67 -19.90 11.44
CA GLU A 98 4.81 -21.31 11.88
C GLU A 98 6.17 -21.61 12.52
N ASN A 99 7.25 -21.00 12.05
CA ASN A 99 8.59 -21.15 12.65
C ASN A 99 8.75 -20.42 14.00
N LYS A 100 7.79 -19.58 14.43
CA LYS A 100 7.83 -18.92 15.75
C LYS A 100 7.21 -19.75 16.87
N ASP A 101 6.41 -20.77 16.53
CA ASP A 101 5.78 -21.68 17.50
C ASP A 101 6.66 -22.91 17.85
N VAL A 102 7.90 -22.97 17.35
CA VAL A 102 8.92 -23.94 17.77
C VAL A 102 10.01 -23.23 18.56
N LYS A 103 9.74 -22.95 19.85
CA LYS A 103 10.75 -22.67 20.87
C LYS A 103 10.36 -23.31 22.19
#